data_AF-A0A7C9I5F6-F1
#
_entry.id   AF-A0A7C9I5F6-F1
#
_cell.length_a   1.000
_cell.length_b   1.000
_cell.length_c   1.000
_cell.angle_alpha   90.00
_cell.angle_beta   90.00
_cell.angle_gamma   90.00
#
_symmetry.space_group_name_H-M   'P 1'
#
loop_
_entity.id
_entity.type
_entity.pdbx_description
1 polymer ?
#
loop_
_entity_poly.entity_id
_entity_poly.type
_entity_poly.pdbx_seq_one_letter_code
_entity_poly.pdbx_strand_id
1 'polypeptide(L)' 'MTHQLIDPGKPVQNAYIESFNGRMRDEFLNMHWFLSVPQARLSLASWRRDDNAVRPHSSLGNLTPQEFVRQLAG' A
#
# COMPACT_ATOMS: atom_id res chain seq x y z
N MET A 1 -22.09 1.57 1.45
CA MET A 1 -20.81 0.88 1.69
C MET A 1 -21.13 -0.42 2.42
N THR A 2 -20.89 -1.57 1.79
CA THR A 2 -21.16 -2.88 2.39
C THR A 2 -19.88 -3.38 3.03
N HIS A 3 -19.93 -3.79 4.29
CA HIS A 3 -18.79 -4.37 4.98
C HIS A 3 -18.69 -5.86 4.66
N GLN A 4 -17.58 -6.29 4.06
CA GLN A 4 -17.29 -7.70 3.81
C GLN A 4 -16.23 -8.18 4.80
N LEU A 5 -16.57 -9.18 5.59
CA LEU A 5 -15.66 -9.85 6.51
C LEU A 5 -15.00 -11.05 5.81
N ILE A 6 -13.81 -11.42 6.27
CA ILE A 6 -13.22 -12.71 5.90
C ILE A 6 -14.01 -13.85 6.55
N ASP A 7 -14.11 -14.97 5.86
CA ASP A 7 -14.67 -16.20 6.40
C ASP A 7 -13.73 -16.78 7.47
N PRO A 8 -14.29 -17.33 8.57
CA PRO A 8 -13.50 -18.08 9.55
C PRO A 8 -12.70 -19.20 8.88
N GLY A 9 -11.41 -19.29 9.20
CA GLY A 9 -10.52 -20.31 8.64
C GLY A 9 -10.05 -20.05 7.20
N LYS A 10 -10.34 -18.88 6.60
CA LYS A 10 -9.86 -18.52 5.26
C LYS A 10 -8.92 -17.30 5.29
N PRO A 11 -7.70 -17.43 5.85
CA PRO A 11 -6.74 -16.32 5.94
C PRO A 11 -6.35 -15.75 4.56
N VAL A 12 -6.38 -16.58 3.52
CA VAL A 12 -6.07 -16.19 2.14
C VAL A 12 -6.95 -15.05 1.60
N GLN A 13 -8.15 -14.85 2.14
CA GLN A 13 -9.01 -13.72 1.75
C GLN A 13 -8.43 -12.36 2.17
N ASN A 14 -7.49 -12.34 3.11
CA ASN A 14 -6.77 -11.14 3.55
C ASN A 14 -5.35 -11.03 2.95
N ALA A 15 -4.92 -11.98 2.12
CA ALA A 15 -3.52 -12.12 1.69
C ALA A 15 -2.96 -10.87 0.98
N TYR A 16 -3.80 -10.16 0.22
CA TYR A 16 -3.38 -8.92 -0.45
C TYR A 16 -3.04 -7.81 0.56
N ILE A 17 -3.88 -7.63 1.59
CA ILE A 17 -3.66 -6.63 2.64
C ILE A 17 -2.45 -7.01 3.49
N GLU A 18 -2.27 -8.29 3.79
CA GLU A 18 -1.11 -8.79 4.53
C GLU A 18 0.19 -8.57 3.76
N SER A 19 0.22 -8.88 2.46
CA SER A 19 1.37 -8.62 1.60
C SER A 19 1.71 -7.12 1.53
N PHE A 20 0.70 -6.26 1.37
CA PHE A 20 0.89 -4.81 1.40
C PHE A 20 1.48 -4.34 2.75
N ASN A 21 0.93 -4.81 3.87
CA ASN A 21 1.40 -4.42 5.20
C ASN A 21 2.83 -4.90 5.48
N GLY A 22 3.21 -6.08 4.97
CA GLY A 22 4.59 -6.57 5.03
C GLY A 22 5.55 -5.64 4.29
N ARG A 23 5.24 -5.32 3.03
CA ARG A 23 6.04 -4.40 2.22
C ARG A 23 6.16 -3.01 2.85
N MET A 24 5.05 -2.43 3.32
CA MET A 24 5.06 -1.13 3.98
C MET A 24 5.91 -1.15 5.26
N ARG A 25 5.92 -2.26 5.99
CA ARG A 25 6.79 -2.42 7.15
C ARG A 25 8.27 -2.44 6.75
N ASP A 26 8.63 -3.25 5.77
CA ASP A 26 10.03 -3.43 5.37
C ASP A 26 10.61 -2.21 4.64
N GLU A 27 9.83 -1.59 3.76
CA GLU A 27 10.30 -0.49 2.92
C GLU A 27 10.11 0.91 3.52
N PHE A 28 9.27 1.04 4.57
CA PHE A 28 9.00 2.33 5.19
C PHE A 28 9.24 2.30 6.70
N LEU A 29 8.45 1.54 7.45
CA LEU A 29 8.49 1.63 8.92
C LEU A 29 9.84 1.25 9.51
N ASN A 30 10.46 0.17 9.02
CA ASN A 30 11.75 -0.30 9.52
C ASN A 30 12.92 0.60 9.11
N MET A 31 12.77 1.42 8.06
CA MET A 31 13.82 2.31 7.56
C MET A 31 13.85 3.67 8.27
N HIS A 32 12.85 3.98 9.09
CA HIS A 32 12.70 5.32 9.67
C HIS A 32 12.59 5.27 11.20
N TRP A 33 13.35 6.15 11.84
CA TRP A 33 13.12 6.52 13.24
C TRP A 33 12.28 7.79 13.31
N PHE A 34 11.15 7.73 14.01
CA PHE A 34 10.26 8.87 14.17
C PHE A 34 10.42 9.46 15.57
N LEU A 35 10.60 10.77 15.65
CA LEU A 35 10.68 11.53 16.89
C LEU A 35 9.29 11.97 17.39
N SER A 36 8.28 11.95 16.51
CA SER A 36 6.90 12.28 16.85
C SER A 36 5.89 11.72 15.86
N VAL A 37 4.62 11.62 16.27
CA VAL A 37 3.50 11.21 15.40
C VAL A 37 3.30 12.17 14.21
N PRO A 38 3.36 13.51 14.37
CA PRO A 38 3.29 14.42 13.23
C PRO A 38 4.37 14.18 12.18
N GLN A 39 5.62 13.95 12.60
CA GLN A 39 6.71 13.59 11.68
C GLN A 39 6.38 12.29 10.93
N ALA A 40 5.95 11.24 11.65
CA ALA A 40 5.60 9.97 11.04
C ALA A 40 4.49 10.12 9.98
N ARG A 41 3.48 10.96 10.24
CA ARG A 41 2.40 11.25 9.28
C ARG A 41 2.90 11.94 8.02
N LEU A 42 3.83 12.90 8.16
CA LEU A 42 4.42 13.59 7.00
C LEU A 42 5.25 12.63 6.15
N SER A 43 6.13 11.84 6.78
CA SER A 43 6.92 10.83 6.08
C SER A 43 6.03 9.79 5.39
N LEU A 44 4.97 9.32 6.05
CA LEU A 44 4.02 8.37 5.47
C LEU A 44 3.27 8.97 4.29
N ALA A 45 2.89 10.24 4.35
CA ALA A 45 2.21 10.92 3.24
C ALA A 45 3.12 11.02 2.01
N SER A 46 4.43 11.26 2.21
CA SER A 46 5.42 11.23 1.13
C SER A 46 5.56 9.82 0.56
N TRP A 47 5.81 8.83 1.40
CA TRP A 47 5.96 7.43 0.98
C TRP A 47 4.75 6.94 0.20
N ARG A 48 3.53 7.26 0.67
CA ARG A 48 2.28 6.92 -0.04
C ARG A 48 2.21 7.57 -1.42
N ARG A 49 2.71 8.80 -1.59
CA ARG A 49 2.73 9.46 -2.90
C ARG A 49 3.69 8.74 -3.84
N ASP A 50 4.89 8.40 -3.37
CA ASP A 50 5.87 7.65 -4.13
C ASP A 50 5.33 6.26 -4.56
N ASP A 51 4.77 5.49 -3.61
CA ASP A 51 4.23 4.14 -3.88
C ASP A 51 3.10 4.16 -4.93
N ASN A 52 2.24 5.19 -4.88
CA ASN A 52 1.05 5.27 -5.74
C ASN A 52 1.27 5.98 -7.08
N ALA A 53 2.22 6.91 -7.17
CA ALA A 53 2.35 7.81 -8.33
C ALA A 53 3.71 7.76 -9.03
N VAL A 54 4.73 7.17 -8.41
CA VAL A 54 6.11 7.22 -8.92
C VAL A 54 6.66 5.82 -9.16
N ARG A 55 6.42 4.89 -8.23
CA ARG A 55 6.97 3.53 -8.32
C ARG A 55 6.10 2.63 -9.19
N PRO A 56 6.64 2.05 -10.29
CA PRO A 56 5.93 1.04 -11.06
C PRO A 56 5.91 -0.30 -10.32
N HIS A 57 4.81 -1.06 -10.47
CA HIS A 57 4.62 -2.38 -9.85
C HIS A 57 4.52 -3.44 -10.94
N SER A 58 5.33 -4.48 -10.86
CA SER A 58 5.32 -5.58 -11.84
C SER A 58 3.98 -6.31 -11.91
N SER A 59 3.27 -6.42 -10.77
CA SER A 59 1.91 -6.98 -10.71
C SER A 59 0.87 -6.14 -11.43
N LEU A 60 1.18 -4.88 -11.74
CA LEU A 60 0.35 -3.94 -12.51
C LEU A 60 0.88 -3.74 -13.93
N GLY A 61 1.69 -4.67 -14.45
CA GLY A 61 2.28 -4.54 -15.78
C GLY A 61 3.35 -3.45 -15.87
N ASN A 62 4.08 -3.20 -14.78
CA ASN A 62 5.04 -2.11 -14.63
C ASN A 62 4.43 -0.70 -14.70
N LEU A 63 3.16 -0.58 -14.32
CA LEU A 63 2.49 0.71 -14.12
C LEU A 63 2.51 1.09 -12.64
N THR A 64 2.44 2.39 -12.36
CA THR A 64 2.07 2.87 -11.03
C THR A 64 0.59 2.58 -10.75
N PRO A 65 0.16 2.50 -9.47
CA PRO A 65 -1.25 2.32 -9.13
C PRO A 65 -2.16 3.39 -9.73
N GLN A 66 -1.70 4.65 -9.78
CA GLN A 66 -2.46 5.73 -10.41
C GLN A 66 -2.59 5.55 -11.93
N GLU A 67 -1.53 5.14 -12.63
CA GLU A 67 -1.61 4.86 -14.07
C GLU A 67 -2.52 3.69 -14.37
N PHE A 68 -2.41 2.61 -13.59
CA PHE A 68 -3.27 1.44 -13.72
C PHE A 68 -4.76 1.80 -13.55
N VAL A 69 -5.10 2.58 -12.53
CA VAL A 69 -6.48 3.06 -12.31
C VAL A 69 -6.96 3.96 -13.45
N ARG A 70 -6.10 4.83 -13.99
CA ARG A 70 -6.45 5.68 -15.14
C ARG A 70 -6.75 4.85 -16.39
N GLN A 71 -6.04 3.74 -16.61
CA GLN A 71 -6.30 2.83 -17.73
C GLN A 71 -7.60 2.03 -17.56
N LEU A 72 -7.95 1.63 -16.34
CA LEU A 72 -9.21 0.93 -16.05
C LEU A 72 -10.44 1.83 -16.15
N ALA A 73 -10.27 3.15 -16.02
CA ALA A 73 -11.35 4.13 -16.06
C ALA A 73 -11.66 4.63 -17.48
N GLY A 74 -10.90 4.20 -18.50
CA GLY A 74 -11.15 4.46 -19.92
C GLY A 74 -11.75 3.25 -20.62
#